data_AF-A0AAD7FHS2-F1
#
_entry.id   AF-A0AAD7FHS2-F1
#
_cell.length_a   1.000
_cell.length_b   1.000
_cell.length_c   1.000
_cell.angle_alpha   90.00
_cell.angle_beta   90.00
_cell.angle_gamma   90.00
#
_symmetry.space_group_name_H-M   'P 1'
#
loop_
_entity.id
_entity.type
_entity.pdbx_description
1 polymer ?
#
loop_
_entity_poly.entity_id
_entity_poly.type
_entity_poly.pdbx_seq_one_letter_code
_entity_poly.pdbx_strand_id
1 'polypeptide(L)'
;MSPWFPPTYPPMPLEPFCLSELRTIYTTGENAILEWLGDAMIAAAVYLCVHRLTKDPDSRALRSQEVTGYMLSAPFLSHIALLYDMNVMPSMVRMSDVFEAYVGAGAVRWGYESTLRWLDILFTPWAAHLSATETIAAKVTSTVRRGYEDWINKDPEGSISPLNPLVVEKSSDTEIALASAILPDRRRLLLNGLPTWPTVDLSTVVLPLDYPPSLPPFRLEHVSVLSDAMTDIFCRVHFGEETGCNTGYRLVGERLYQLVLTKVAVTRLSSDTPAELDEARLECSNPQLRARLALSLGLHEQVRTLRRDGDESKESSVVCCHALYALASVIYLHLGCHVLVTLFEDLLSPWVVAAGTETLRVDPSAENRRQNRLKQQQATLKLSTGSVSQGKTADKAITWDRYVTLIPKQTRARVPHCGRNVL
;
A
#
# COMPACT_ATOMS: atom_id res chain seq x y z
N MET A 1 -21.60 -14.00 23.70
CA MET A 1 -20.46 -13.77 22.78
C MET A 1 -20.82 -12.59 21.89
N SER A 2 -19.87 -11.68 21.63
CA SER A 2 -20.11 -10.55 20.73
C SER A 2 -20.46 -11.08 19.32
N PRO A 3 -21.51 -10.57 18.65
CA PRO A 3 -21.94 -11.09 17.35
C PRO A 3 -20.90 -10.87 16.24
N TRP A 4 -19.90 -10.03 16.49
CA TRP A 4 -18.87 -9.66 15.53
C TRP A 4 -17.73 -10.69 15.42
N PHE A 5 -17.51 -11.49 16.47
CA PHE A 5 -16.37 -12.42 16.54
C PHE A 5 -16.84 -13.86 16.47
N PRO A 6 -16.38 -14.67 15.49
CA PRO A 6 -16.74 -16.07 15.41
C PRO A 6 -16.15 -16.87 16.60
N PRO A 7 -16.71 -18.03 16.96
CA PRO A 7 -16.19 -18.88 18.03
C PRO A 7 -14.74 -19.34 17.81
N THR A 8 -14.28 -19.35 16.56
CA THR A 8 -12.92 -19.72 16.15
C THR A 8 -11.96 -18.53 16.13
N TYR A 9 -12.28 -17.43 16.82
CA TYR A 9 -11.44 -16.24 16.92
C TYR A 9 -10.48 -16.30 18.13
N PRO A 10 -9.20 -15.89 17.99
CA PRO A 10 -8.54 -15.43 16.75
C PRO A 10 -8.33 -16.59 15.75
N PRO A 11 -8.37 -16.32 14.43
CA PRO A 11 -8.10 -17.35 13.44
C PRO A 11 -6.66 -17.88 13.58
N MET A 12 -6.52 -19.20 13.67
CA MET A 12 -5.18 -19.78 13.70
C MET A 12 -4.41 -19.45 12.41
N PRO A 13 -3.12 -19.08 12.52
CA PRO A 13 -2.25 -18.93 11.37
C PRO A 13 -2.14 -20.25 10.59
N LEU A 14 -1.87 -20.17 9.28
CA LEU A 14 -1.82 -21.34 8.40
C LEU A 14 -0.79 -22.38 8.87
N GLU A 15 0.35 -21.92 9.36
CA GLU A 15 1.32 -22.73 10.09
C GLU A 15 1.89 -21.91 11.24
N PRO A 16 1.51 -22.17 12.50
CA PRO A 16 2.02 -21.39 13.64
C PRO A 16 3.55 -21.53 13.75
N PHE A 17 4.22 -20.41 13.96
CA PHE A 17 5.65 -20.44 14.30
C PHE A 17 5.82 -21.01 15.70
N CYS A 18 6.83 -21.86 15.90
CA CYS A 18 7.15 -22.32 17.24
C CYS A 18 7.79 -21.19 18.05
N LEU A 19 7.69 -21.25 19.39
CA LEU A 19 8.23 -20.21 20.29
C LEU A 19 9.73 -19.96 20.09
N SER A 20 10.50 -20.94 19.65
CA SER A 20 11.93 -20.78 19.32
C SER A 20 12.17 -20.00 18.02
N GLU A 21 11.31 -20.17 17.01
CA GLU A 21 11.37 -19.37 15.77
C GLU A 21 11.01 -17.91 16.06
N LEU A 22 9.94 -17.69 16.84
CA LEU A 22 9.56 -16.38 17.34
C LEU A 22 10.73 -15.70 18.07
N ARG A 23 11.39 -16.41 18.99
CA ARG A 23 12.59 -15.90 19.69
C ARG A 23 13.73 -15.53 18.77
N THR A 24 13.92 -16.25 17.67
CA THR A 24 14.97 -15.95 16.70
C THR A 24 14.64 -14.66 15.94
N ILE A 25 13.39 -14.50 15.51
CA ILE A 25 12.87 -13.25 14.92
C ILE A 25 13.15 -12.05 15.85
N TYR A 26 13.07 -12.22 17.17
CA TYR A 26 13.25 -11.13 18.15
C TYR A 26 14.69 -10.68 18.39
N THR A 27 15.69 -11.52 18.13
CA THR A 27 17.07 -11.27 18.62
C THR A 27 18.02 -10.75 17.56
N THR A 28 17.60 -10.70 16.29
CA THR A 28 18.46 -10.31 15.18
C THR A 28 18.07 -8.93 14.64
N GLY A 29 19.05 -8.16 14.13
CA GLY A 29 18.77 -6.91 13.39
C GLY A 29 17.86 -7.11 12.16
N GLU A 30 17.68 -8.38 11.77
CA GLU A 30 16.78 -8.90 10.75
C GLU A 30 15.29 -8.72 11.09
N ASN A 31 14.95 -8.54 12.39
CA ASN A 31 13.59 -8.27 12.85
C ASN A 31 13.01 -7.03 12.14
N ALA A 32 13.81 -6.00 11.97
CA ALA A 32 13.37 -4.72 11.43
C ALA A 32 12.92 -4.81 9.95
N ILE A 33 13.52 -5.71 9.15
CA ILE A 33 13.10 -5.92 7.75
C ILE A 33 11.76 -6.67 7.71
N LEU A 34 11.61 -7.68 8.56
CA LEU A 34 10.35 -8.45 8.65
C LEU A 34 9.22 -7.59 9.23
N GLU A 35 9.52 -6.79 10.25
CA GLU A 35 8.62 -5.79 10.82
C GLU A 35 8.16 -4.82 9.73
N TRP A 36 9.10 -4.23 8.98
CA TRP A 36 8.79 -3.31 7.89
C TRP A 36 7.92 -3.93 6.78
N LEU A 37 8.18 -5.19 6.43
CA LEU A 37 7.33 -5.94 5.51
C LEU A 37 5.93 -6.23 6.10
N GLY A 38 5.90 -6.56 7.39
CA GLY A 38 4.71 -6.83 8.18
C GLY A 38 3.78 -5.62 8.29
N ASP A 39 4.34 -4.45 8.59
CA ASP A 39 3.64 -3.16 8.61
C ASP A 39 2.92 -2.93 7.27
N ALA A 40 3.63 -3.08 6.15
CA ALA A 40 3.04 -2.92 4.83
C ALA A 40 1.91 -3.93 4.54
N MET A 41 2.06 -5.18 5.00
CA MET A 41 1.04 -6.23 4.88
C MET A 41 -0.20 -5.94 5.72
N ILE A 42 -0.01 -5.54 6.98
CA ILE A 42 -1.08 -5.17 7.92
C ILE A 42 -1.84 -3.95 7.38
N ALA A 43 -1.13 -2.91 6.94
CA ALA A 43 -1.72 -1.73 6.32
C ALA A 43 -2.58 -2.09 5.11
N ALA A 44 -2.07 -2.91 4.18
CA ALA A 44 -2.84 -3.36 3.03
C ALA A 44 -4.11 -4.14 3.44
N ALA A 45 -3.99 -5.08 4.38
CA ALA A 45 -5.12 -5.88 4.86
C ALA A 45 -6.20 -5.03 5.55
N VAL A 46 -5.81 -4.13 6.45
CA VAL A 46 -6.74 -3.26 7.18
C VAL A 46 -7.53 -2.36 6.22
N TYR A 47 -6.87 -1.74 5.25
CA TYR A 47 -7.56 -0.93 4.24
C TYR A 47 -8.48 -1.75 3.34
N LEU A 48 -8.11 -2.99 2.99
CA LEU A 48 -8.98 -3.90 2.24
C LEU A 48 -10.25 -4.27 3.03
N CYS A 49 -10.12 -4.60 4.32
CA CYS A 49 -11.25 -4.92 5.18
C CYS A 49 -12.23 -3.73 5.28
N VAL A 50 -11.70 -2.54 5.57
CA VAL A 50 -12.51 -1.31 5.70
C VAL A 50 -13.18 -0.94 4.38
N HIS A 51 -12.47 -1.08 3.25
CA HIS A 51 -13.02 -0.83 1.92
C HIS A 51 -14.24 -1.74 1.62
N ARG A 52 -14.14 -3.03 1.91
CA ARG A 52 -15.23 -4.01 1.67
C ARG A 52 -16.45 -3.77 2.54
N LEU A 53 -16.24 -3.29 3.76
CA LEU A 53 -17.32 -3.05 4.73
C LEU A 53 -18.06 -1.73 4.49
N THR A 54 -17.42 -0.77 3.84
CA THR A 54 -18.02 0.56 3.64
C THR A 54 -18.84 0.62 2.36
N LYS A 55 -20.16 0.55 2.49
CA LYS A 55 -21.11 0.61 1.35
C LYS A 55 -21.33 2.03 0.81
N ASP A 56 -21.22 3.05 1.65
CA ASP A 56 -21.47 4.45 1.29
C ASP A 56 -20.13 5.14 0.91
N PRO A 57 -19.99 5.64 -0.33
CA PRO A 57 -18.76 6.31 -0.79
C PRO A 57 -18.43 7.59 -0.03
N ASP A 58 -19.41 8.37 0.45
CA ASP A 58 -19.15 9.67 1.09
C ASP A 58 -18.78 9.51 2.57
N SER A 59 -19.36 8.53 3.26
CA SER A 59 -18.94 8.12 4.61
C SER A 59 -17.58 7.39 4.62
N ARG A 60 -17.05 6.99 3.45
CA ARG A 60 -15.86 6.13 3.33
C ARG A 60 -14.57 6.83 3.71
N ALA A 61 -14.41 8.09 3.30
CA ALA A 61 -13.15 8.80 3.47
C ALA A 61 -12.79 9.02 4.95
N LEU A 62 -13.72 9.59 5.71
CA LEU A 62 -13.51 9.98 7.11
C LEU A 62 -13.47 8.76 8.03
N ARG A 63 -14.48 7.86 7.91
CA ARG A 63 -14.55 6.64 8.71
C ARG A 63 -13.37 5.70 8.41
N SER A 64 -12.92 5.65 7.16
CA SER A 64 -11.75 4.84 6.83
C SER A 64 -10.48 5.38 7.45
N GLN A 65 -10.34 6.67 7.73
CA GLN A 65 -9.13 7.18 8.40
C GLN A 65 -9.14 6.89 9.90
N GLU A 66 -10.27 7.07 10.57
CA GLU A 66 -10.40 6.82 12.02
C GLU A 66 -10.23 5.33 12.33
N VAL A 67 -10.99 4.47 11.63
CA VAL A 67 -10.92 3.01 11.82
C VAL A 67 -9.54 2.47 11.45
N THR A 68 -8.98 2.85 10.30
CA THR A 68 -7.65 2.35 9.92
C THR A 68 -6.56 2.92 10.85
N GLY A 69 -6.63 4.19 11.25
CA GLY A 69 -5.69 4.79 12.19
C GLY A 69 -5.67 4.09 13.55
N TYR A 70 -6.83 3.72 14.08
CA TYR A 70 -6.92 2.93 15.31
C TYR A 70 -6.36 1.52 15.12
N MET A 71 -6.76 0.82 14.05
CA MET A 71 -6.35 -0.57 13.79
C MET A 71 -4.86 -0.71 13.42
N LEU A 72 -4.22 0.36 12.94
CA LEU A 72 -2.78 0.40 12.67
C LEU A 72 -1.98 0.97 13.84
N SER A 73 -2.63 1.29 14.95
CA SER A 73 -1.93 1.81 16.13
C SER A 73 -1.19 0.70 16.86
N ALA A 74 0.01 1.02 17.37
CA ALA A 74 0.80 0.09 18.18
C ALA A 74 -0.01 -0.51 19.36
N PRO A 75 -0.84 0.25 20.11
CA PRO A 75 -1.70 -0.34 21.12
C PRO A 75 -2.62 -1.42 20.57
N PHE A 76 -3.30 -1.20 19.45
CA PHE A 76 -4.21 -2.20 18.88
C PHE A 76 -3.45 -3.45 18.45
N LEU A 77 -2.37 -3.29 17.69
CA LEU A 77 -1.57 -4.41 17.19
C LEU A 77 -0.91 -5.21 18.33
N SER A 78 -0.54 -4.55 19.43
CA SER A 78 -0.10 -5.23 20.67
C SER A 78 -1.18 -6.12 21.26
N HIS A 79 -2.45 -5.67 21.27
CA HIS A 79 -3.55 -6.50 21.75
C HIS A 79 -3.75 -7.72 20.85
N ILE A 80 -3.61 -7.56 19.53
CA ILE A 80 -3.63 -8.69 18.60
C ILE A 80 -2.48 -9.66 18.87
N ALA A 81 -1.27 -9.15 19.13
CA ALA A 81 -0.11 -9.98 19.51
C ALA A 81 -0.39 -10.84 20.75
N LEU A 82 -1.04 -10.26 21.77
CA LEU A 82 -1.42 -10.95 22.99
C LEU A 82 -2.44 -12.08 22.75
N LEU A 83 -3.31 -11.95 21.74
CA LEU A 83 -4.24 -13.04 21.37
C LEU A 83 -3.53 -14.29 20.85
N TYR A 84 -2.29 -14.15 20.41
CA TYR A 84 -1.43 -15.25 19.94
C TYR A 84 -0.33 -15.62 20.95
N ASP A 85 -0.50 -15.26 22.23
CA ASP A 85 0.46 -15.54 23.29
C ASP A 85 1.88 -15.02 23.00
N MET A 86 2.02 -13.92 22.25
CA MET A 86 3.32 -13.29 21.95
C MET A 86 3.85 -12.42 23.11
N ASN A 87 3.56 -12.80 24.36
CA ASN A 87 3.84 -12.05 25.58
C ASN A 87 5.33 -12.07 26.01
N VAL A 88 6.23 -12.07 25.03
CA VAL A 88 7.67 -12.24 25.22
C VAL A 88 8.38 -11.00 25.73
N MET A 89 7.74 -9.82 25.70
CA MET A 89 8.35 -8.53 26.04
C MET A 89 7.42 -7.64 26.88
N PRO A 90 7.93 -6.89 27.87
CA PRO A 90 7.11 -6.08 28.79
C PRO A 90 6.62 -4.75 28.19
N SER A 91 6.83 -4.48 26.90
CA SER A 91 6.49 -3.20 26.26
C SER A 91 5.47 -3.41 25.14
N MET A 92 4.37 -2.64 25.18
CA MET A 92 3.33 -2.66 24.14
C MET A 92 3.92 -2.35 22.77
N VAL A 93 4.69 -1.26 22.63
CA VAL A 93 5.32 -0.91 21.34
C VAL A 93 6.10 -2.10 20.77
N ARG A 94 6.96 -2.72 21.56
CA ARG A 94 7.72 -3.89 21.11
C ARG A 94 6.83 -5.09 20.76
N MET A 95 5.68 -5.27 21.39
CA MET A 95 4.74 -6.33 21.03
C MET A 95 4.06 -6.06 19.67
N SER A 96 3.81 -4.79 19.32
CA SER A 96 3.38 -4.40 17.98
C SER A 96 4.43 -4.79 16.94
N ASP A 97 5.68 -4.34 17.14
CA ASP A 97 6.80 -4.62 16.25
C ASP A 97 6.99 -6.15 16.05
N VAL A 98 6.81 -6.91 17.13
CA VAL A 98 6.84 -8.38 17.11
C VAL A 98 5.73 -8.97 16.26
N PHE A 99 4.51 -8.46 16.39
CA PHE A 99 3.39 -8.93 15.58
C PHE A 99 3.59 -8.58 14.11
N GLU A 100 4.03 -7.36 13.81
CA GLU A 100 4.40 -6.96 12.46
C GLU A 100 5.47 -7.89 11.88
N ALA A 101 6.56 -8.14 12.59
CA ALA A 101 7.60 -9.06 12.14
C ALA A 101 7.09 -10.49 11.93
N TYR A 102 6.17 -10.95 12.78
CA TYR A 102 5.49 -12.23 12.60
C TYR A 102 4.69 -12.27 11.31
N VAL A 103 3.94 -11.21 11.00
CA VAL A 103 3.21 -11.08 9.73
C VAL A 103 4.17 -11.08 8.54
N GLY A 104 5.28 -10.33 8.63
CA GLY A 104 6.32 -10.30 7.60
C GLY A 104 6.93 -11.68 7.36
N ALA A 105 7.25 -12.42 8.42
CA ALA A 105 7.73 -13.80 8.33
C ALA A 105 6.67 -14.71 7.66
N GLY A 106 5.40 -14.54 8.01
CA GLY A 106 4.27 -15.23 7.36
C GLY A 106 4.22 -14.93 5.87
N ALA A 107 4.38 -13.68 5.44
CA ALA A 107 4.41 -13.29 4.03
C ALA A 107 5.54 -13.99 3.25
N VAL A 108 6.72 -14.13 3.86
CA VAL A 108 7.86 -14.86 3.26
C VAL A 108 7.60 -16.37 3.21
N ARG A 109 7.05 -16.95 4.28
CA ARG A 109 6.87 -18.41 4.43
C ARG A 109 5.64 -18.95 3.69
N TRP A 110 4.47 -18.32 3.88
CA TRP A 110 3.19 -18.78 3.35
C TRP A 110 2.83 -18.11 2.01
N GLY A 111 3.53 -17.04 1.66
CA GLY A 111 3.24 -16.19 0.52
C GLY A 111 2.28 -15.04 0.84
N TYR A 112 2.41 -13.95 0.09
CA TYR A 112 1.63 -12.72 0.26
C TYR A 112 0.12 -12.93 0.25
N GLU A 113 -0.39 -13.72 -0.70
CA GLU A 113 -1.83 -13.99 -0.81
C GLU A 113 -2.38 -14.73 0.41
N SER A 114 -1.69 -15.79 0.83
CA SER A 114 -2.04 -16.60 2.00
C SER A 114 -2.08 -15.74 3.27
N THR A 115 -1.05 -14.90 3.45
CA THR A 115 -0.96 -14.01 4.61
C THR A 115 -2.02 -12.92 4.58
N LEU A 116 -2.29 -12.28 3.43
CA LEU A 116 -3.37 -11.29 3.30
C LEU A 116 -4.75 -11.92 3.59
N ARG A 117 -5.00 -13.16 3.16
CA ARG A 117 -6.25 -13.86 3.47
C ARG A 117 -6.39 -14.13 4.97
N TRP A 118 -5.32 -14.56 5.64
CA TRP A 118 -5.35 -14.76 7.10
C TRP A 118 -5.58 -13.43 7.84
N LEU A 119 -4.90 -12.35 7.44
CA LEU A 119 -5.11 -11.02 8.01
C LEU A 119 -6.54 -10.49 7.77
N ASP A 120 -7.12 -10.76 6.60
CA ASP A 120 -8.49 -10.37 6.29
C ASP A 120 -9.50 -11.04 7.25
N ILE A 121 -9.32 -12.33 7.54
CA ILE A 121 -10.14 -13.05 8.54
C ILE A 121 -9.91 -12.48 9.95
N LEU A 122 -8.67 -12.10 10.27
CA LEU A 122 -8.29 -11.55 11.56
C LEU A 122 -8.88 -10.16 11.82
N PHE A 123 -8.84 -9.28 10.81
CA PHE A 123 -9.18 -7.86 10.94
C PHE A 123 -10.62 -7.52 10.56
N THR A 124 -11.29 -8.30 9.69
CA THR A 124 -12.68 -8.03 9.30
C THR A 124 -13.64 -7.91 10.49
N PRO A 125 -13.62 -8.80 11.50
CA PRO A 125 -14.43 -8.66 12.71
C PRO A 125 -14.25 -7.32 13.43
N TRP A 126 -13.00 -6.87 13.56
CA TRP A 126 -12.66 -5.60 14.21
C TRP A 126 -13.11 -4.40 13.39
N ALA A 127 -12.82 -4.39 12.09
CA ALA A 127 -13.24 -3.32 11.20
C ALA A 127 -14.77 -3.19 11.18
N ALA A 128 -15.50 -4.31 11.18
CA ALA A 128 -16.96 -4.32 11.23
C ALA A 128 -17.49 -3.79 12.58
N HIS A 129 -16.90 -4.24 13.69
CA HIS A 129 -17.25 -3.78 15.02
C HIS A 129 -17.04 -2.27 15.19
N LEU A 130 -15.87 -1.76 14.80
CA LEU A 130 -15.53 -0.33 14.90
C LEU A 130 -16.45 0.52 14.02
N SER A 131 -16.67 0.09 12.77
CA SER A 131 -17.58 0.77 11.84
C SER A 131 -19.03 0.82 12.37
N ALA A 132 -19.48 -0.23 13.04
CA ALA A 132 -20.83 -0.28 13.64
C ALA A 132 -20.93 0.57 14.92
N THR A 133 -19.88 0.61 15.73
CA THR A 133 -19.88 1.29 17.04
C THR A 133 -19.70 2.80 16.89
N GLU A 134 -18.90 3.25 15.92
CA GLU A 134 -18.84 4.67 15.53
C GLU A 134 -20.14 5.15 14.88
N THR A 135 -20.96 4.26 14.31
CA THR A 135 -22.32 4.64 13.87
C THR A 135 -23.22 5.06 15.05
N ILE A 136 -22.91 4.61 16.28
CA ILE A 136 -23.57 5.06 17.51
C ILE A 136 -23.03 6.44 17.95
N ALA A 137 -21.72 6.66 17.88
CA ALA A 137 -21.10 7.95 18.17
C ALA A 137 -21.48 9.02 17.13
N ALA A 138 -21.48 8.68 15.84
CA ALA A 138 -21.94 9.53 14.74
C ALA A 138 -23.46 9.77 14.78
N LYS A 139 -24.26 8.86 15.36
CA LYS A 139 -25.67 9.16 15.68
C LYS A 139 -25.78 10.25 16.74
N VAL A 140 -24.91 10.26 17.75
CA VAL A 140 -24.83 11.34 18.75
C VAL A 140 -24.33 12.64 18.12
N THR A 141 -23.34 12.59 17.22
CA THR A 141 -22.87 13.78 16.48
C THR A 141 -23.88 14.28 15.45
N SER A 142 -24.72 13.41 14.87
CA SER A 142 -25.81 13.81 13.98
C SER A 142 -26.93 14.57 14.73
N THR A 143 -27.10 14.32 16.03
CA THR A 143 -27.99 15.12 16.89
C THR A 143 -27.42 16.53 17.10
N VAL A 144 -26.09 16.67 17.18
CA VAL A 144 -25.41 17.98 17.25
C VAL A 144 -25.47 18.71 15.91
N ARG A 145 -25.27 17.99 14.78
CA ARG A 145 -25.40 18.54 13.42
C ARG A 145 -26.82 18.97 13.09
N ARG A 146 -27.84 18.21 13.53
CA ARG A 146 -29.26 18.60 13.38
C ARG A 146 -29.58 19.86 14.20
N GLY A 147 -28.96 20.03 15.37
CA GLY A 147 -29.02 21.29 16.13
C GLY A 147 -28.36 22.47 15.43
N TYR A 148 -27.37 22.22 14.56
CA TYR A 148 -26.69 23.23 13.75
C TYR A 148 -27.48 23.56 12.45
N GLU A 149 -28.10 22.57 11.82
CA GLU A 149 -28.99 22.73 10.66
C GLU A 149 -30.31 23.43 11.07
N ASP A 150 -30.84 23.16 12.27
CA ASP A 150 -31.97 23.90 12.86
C ASP A 150 -31.62 25.35 13.24
N TRP A 151 -30.32 25.65 13.42
CA TRP A 151 -29.81 27.01 13.64
C TRP A 151 -29.68 27.78 12.32
N ILE A 152 -29.18 27.12 11.26
CA ILE A 152 -29.09 27.68 9.89
C ILE A 152 -30.48 27.95 9.31
N ASN A 153 -31.45 27.07 9.55
CA ASN A 153 -32.83 27.24 9.05
C ASN A 153 -33.66 28.28 9.82
N LYS A 154 -33.08 28.92 10.85
CA LYS A 154 -33.73 29.98 11.64
C LYS A 154 -33.32 31.40 11.26
N ASP A 155 -32.54 31.59 10.19
CA ASP A 155 -32.17 32.90 9.68
C ASP A 155 -32.69 33.07 8.23
N PRO A 156 -33.84 33.74 8.00
CA PRO A 156 -34.55 33.68 6.74
C PRO A 156 -34.16 34.81 5.77
N GLU A 157 -32.88 35.19 5.66
CA GLU A 157 -32.44 36.18 4.65
C GLU A 157 -31.06 35.83 4.08
N GLY A 158 -31.03 34.93 3.10
CA GLY A 158 -29.80 34.56 2.41
C GLY A 158 -30.02 33.64 1.22
N SER A 159 -30.44 34.22 0.10
CA SER A 159 -30.59 33.58 -1.21
C SER A 159 -29.33 32.80 -1.63
N ILE A 160 -29.39 31.47 -1.63
CA ILE A 160 -28.51 30.61 -2.44
C ILE A 160 -29.40 29.57 -3.14
N SER A 161 -29.43 29.63 -4.48
CA SER A 161 -30.11 28.64 -5.32
C SER A 161 -29.42 27.27 -5.22
N PRO A 162 -30.18 26.15 -5.17
CA PRO A 162 -29.59 24.83 -5.20
C PRO A 162 -29.02 24.51 -6.59
N LEU A 163 -27.73 24.17 -6.63
CA LEU A 163 -27.04 23.65 -7.81
C LEU A 163 -27.74 22.38 -8.31
N ASN A 164 -28.14 22.39 -9.58
CA ASN A 164 -28.62 21.22 -10.30
C ASN A 164 -27.54 20.12 -10.27
N PRO A 165 -27.84 18.88 -9.83
CA PRO A 165 -26.93 17.77 -10.02
C PRO A 165 -26.81 17.49 -11.52
N LEU A 166 -25.59 17.68 -12.05
CA LEU A 166 -25.22 17.31 -13.42
C LEU A 166 -25.49 15.82 -13.64
N VAL A 167 -26.52 15.53 -14.43
CA VAL A 167 -26.71 14.23 -15.05
C VAL A 167 -25.60 14.07 -16.07
N VAL A 168 -24.54 13.35 -15.70
CA VAL A 168 -23.54 12.88 -16.65
C VAL A 168 -24.21 11.78 -17.46
N GLU A 169 -24.64 12.11 -18.68
CA GLU A 169 -25.06 11.11 -19.66
C GLU A 169 -23.89 10.16 -19.88
N LYS A 170 -24.07 8.88 -19.51
CA LYS A 170 -23.16 7.80 -19.84
C LYS A 170 -23.14 7.61 -21.35
N SER A 171 -22.22 8.30 -22.02
CA SER A 171 -21.87 8.01 -23.42
C SER A 171 -21.31 6.58 -23.49
N SER A 172 -21.93 5.76 -24.33
CA SER A 172 -21.54 4.37 -24.65
C SER A 172 -20.21 4.25 -25.40
N ASP A 173 -19.50 5.35 -25.63
CA ASP A 173 -18.42 5.41 -26.63
C ASP A 173 -17.02 5.39 -26.00
N THR A 174 -16.90 5.11 -24.69
CA THR A 174 -15.61 4.96 -23.98
C THR A 174 -15.00 3.56 -24.12
N GLU A 175 -15.63 2.66 -24.89
CA GLU A 175 -15.10 1.35 -25.20
C GLU A 175 -13.96 1.48 -26.24
N ILE A 176 -12.79 0.92 -25.93
CA ILE A 176 -11.63 0.72 -26.84
C ILE A 176 -10.51 1.79 -26.81
N ALA A 177 -10.15 2.34 -25.64
CA ALA A 177 -8.84 3.03 -25.48
C ALA A 177 -7.79 2.20 -24.73
N LEU A 178 -8.19 1.40 -23.72
CA LEU A 178 -7.23 0.59 -22.93
C LEU A 178 -6.76 -0.68 -23.67
N ALA A 179 -7.56 -1.19 -24.61
CA ALA A 179 -7.33 -2.49 -25.26
C ALA A 179 -6.50 -2.42 -26.55
N SER A 180 -6.24 -1.22 -27.11
CA SER A 180 -5.72 -1.07 -28.48
C SER A 180 -4.61 -0.03 -28.66
N ALA A 181 -4.15 0.64 -27.60
CA ALA A 181 -3.09 1.63 -27.73
C ALA A 181 -1.70 0.97 -27.89
N ILE A 182 -1.40 0.59 -29.14
CA ILE A 182 -0.04 0.57 -29.71
C ILE A 182 0.43 2.03 -29.68
N LEU A 183 0.81 2.51 -28.50
CA LEU A 183 1.49 3.79 -28.35
C LEU A 183 2.92 3.61 -28.86
N PRO A 184 3.32 4.26 -29.97
CA PRO A 184 4.72 4.33 -30.33
C PRO A 184 5.46 5.05 -29.19
N ASP A 185 6.45 4.35 -28.62
CA ASP A 185 7.35 4.83 -27.57
C ASP A 185 6.71 5.19 -26.20
N ARG A 186 6.05 4.22 -25.55
CA ARG A 186 5.74 4.28 -24.10
C ARG A 186 6.96 4.66 -23.25
N ARG A 187 8.17 4.26 -23.70
CA ARG A 187 9.46 4.65 -23.11
C ARG A 187 9.76 6.15 -23.21
N ARG A 188 9.33 6.83 -24.28
CA ARG A 188 9.47 8.30 -24.38
C ARG A 188 8.58 9.02 -23.38
N LEU A 189 7.36 8.54 -23.13
CA LEU A 189 6.47 9.14 -22.12
C LEU A 189 7.05 9.09 -20.70
N LEU A 190 7.86 8.08 -20.39
CA LEU A 190 8.59 7.98 -19.13
C LEU A 190 9.71 9.03 -19.01
N LEU A 191 10.38 9.35 -20.11
CA LEU A 191 11.57 10.20 -20.15
C LEU A 191 11.25 11.69 -20.39
N ASN A 192 10.10 11.99 -20.99
CA ASN A 192 9.67 13.36 -21.26
C ASN A 192 9.37 14.15 -19.97
N GLY A 193 9.59 15.46 -19.97
CA GLY A 193 9.20 16.32 -18.83
C GLY A 193 7.70 16.24 -18.56
N LEU A 194 7.31 16.09 -17.30
CA LEU A 194 5.91 16.27 -16.90
C LEU A 194 5.62 17.78 -16.79
N PRO A 195 4.46 18.26 -17.30
CA PRO A 195 4.09 19.67 -17.13
C PRO A 195 4.15 20.05 -15.65
N THR A 196 4.79 21.17 -15.33
CA THR A 196 4.85 21.78 -13.99
C THR A 196 5.66 21.06 -12.91
N TRP A 197 6.28 19.93 -13.24
CA TRP A 197 7.25 19.28 -12.35
C TRP A 197 8.68 19.58 -12.83
N PRO A 198 9.64 19.69 -11.91
CA PRO A 198 11.04 19.82 -12.29
C PRO A 198 11.46 18.61 -13.13
N THR A 199 12.32 18.85 -14.13
CA THR A 199 12.87 17.77 -14.95
C THR A 199 13.74 16.87 -14.09
N VAL A 200 13.45 15.58 -14.10
CA VAL A 200 14.25 14.56 -13.41
C VAL A 200 15.08 13.87 -14.48
N ASP A 201 16.40 13.82 -14.28
CA ASP A 201 17.27 13.03 -15.13
C ASP A 201 17.07 11.55 -14.82
N LEU A 202 16.48 10.83 -15.77
CA LEU A 202 16.23 9.39 -15.71
C LEU A 202 17.11 8.62 -16.71
N SER A 203 18.07 9.29 -17.36
CA SER A 203 18.91 8.70 -18.40
C SER A 203 19.83 7.59 -17.88
N THR A 204 20.13 7.63 -16.58
CA THR A 204 20.95 6.66 -15.84
C THR A 204 20.19 5.39 -15.44
N VAL A 205 18.85 5.40 -15.51
CA VAL A 205 18.03 4.25 -15.12
C VAL A 205 18.01 3.21 -16.24
N VAL A 206 18.54 2.02 -15.95
CA VAL A 206 18.53 0.90 -16.88
C VAL A 206 17.16 0.22 -16.88
N LEU A 207 16.43 0.36 -17.99
CA LEU A 207 15.11 -0.25 -18.17
C LEU A 207 15.19 -1.49 -19.07
N PRO A 208 14.44 -2.58 -18.77
CA PRO A 208 14.27 -3.72 -19.66
C PRO A 208 13.79 -3.33 -21.06
N LEU A 209 14.04 -4.19 -22.06
CA LEU A 209 13.65 -3.93 -23.45
C LEU A 209 12.13 -3.90 -23.64
N ASP A 210 11.42 -4.71 -22.86
CA ASP A 210 9.97 -4.85 -22.82
C ASP A 210 9.30 -3.90 -21.82
N TYR A 211 10.01 -2.87 -21.35
CA TYR A 211 9.50 -1.91 -20.38
C TYR A 211 8.67 -0.79 -21.04
N PRO A 212 7.52 -0.37 -20.46
CA PRO A 212 6.90 -0.90 -19.23
C PRO A 212 6.21 -2.25 -19.47
N PRO A 213 6.04 -3.08 -18.42
CA PRO A 213 5.38 -4.38 -18.56
C PRO A 213 3.97 -4.22 -19.13
N SER A 214 3.53 -5.24 -19.87
CA SER A 214 2.18 -5.25 -20.44
C SER A 214 1.14 -5.40 -19.35
N LEU A 215 0.07 -4.61 -19.44
CA LEU A 215 -1.09 -4.77 -18.57
C LEU A 215 -1.71 -6.17 -18.77
N PRO A 216 -2.22 -6.81 -17.71
CA PRO A 216 -2.93 -8.07 -17.84
C PRO A 216 -4.17 -7.90 -18.72
N PRO A 217 -4.69 -9.00 -19.31
CA PRO A 217 -5.91 -8.94 -20.11
C PRO A 217 -7.09 -8.51 -19.23
N PHE A 218 -7.54 -7.26 -19.40
CA PHE A 218 -8.72 -6.74 -18.74
C PHE A 218 -9.99 -7.16 -19.51
N ARG A 219 -11.01 -7.60 -18.76
CA ARG A 219 -12.37 -7.73 -19.27
C ARG A 219 -13.04 -6.35 -19.24
N LEU A 220 -14.12 -6.20 -20.01
CA LEU A 220 -14.90 -4.96 -20.08
C LEU A 220 -15.33 -4.48 -18.69
N GLU A 221 -15.74 -5.41 -17.83
CA GLU A 221 -16.12 -5.14 -16.43
C GLU A 221 -15.00 -4.45 -15.63
N HIS A 222 -13.74 -4.86 -15.82
CA HIS A 222 -12.61 -4.25 -15.12
C HIS A 222 -12.29 -2.85 -15.64
N VAL A 223 -12.45 -2.64 -16.95
CA VAL A 223 -12.24 -1.32 -17.57
C VAL A 223 -13.29 -0.33 -17.08
N SER A 224 -14.56 -0.76 -16.97
CA SER A 224 -15.63 0.06 -16.39
C SER A 224 -15.31 0.46 -14.95
N VAL A 225 -14.90 -0.49 -14.09
CA VAL A 225 -14.57 -0.19 -12.69
C VAL A 225 -13.37 0.76 -12.58
N LEU A 226 -12.34 0.57 -13.42
CA LEU A 226 -11.19 1.48 -13.45
C LEU A 226 -11.60 2.87 -13.93
N SER A 227 -12.42 2.98 -14.97
CA SER A 227 -12.95 4.25 -15.48
C SER A 227 -13.78 4.98 -14.42
N ASP A 228 -14.66 4.27 -13.72
CA ASP A 228 -15.46 4.83 -12.63
C ASP A 228 -14.55 5.33 -11.49
N ALA A 229 -13.54 4.54 -11.10
CA ALA A 229 -12.58 4.93 -10.07
C ALA A 229 -11.75 6.15 -10.49
N MET A 230 -11.36 6.25 -11.75
CA MET A 230 -10.62 7.38 -12.30
C MET A 230 -11.49 8.63 -12.43
N THR A 231 -12.77 8.47 -12.77
CA THR A 231 -13.75 9.57 -12.83
C THR A 231 -13.96 10.18 -11.44
N ASP A 232 -14.16 9.35 -10.42
CA ASP A 232 -14.29 9.79 -9.02
C ASP A 232 -13.02 10.53 -8.56
N ILE A 233 -11.83 10.01 -8.88
CA ILE A 233 -10.56 10.69 -8.61
C ILE A 233 -10.49 12.05 -9.30
N PHE A 234 -10.79 12.09 -10.60
CA PHE A 234 -10.71 13.30 -11.41
C PHE A 234 -11.63 14.40 -10.86
N CYS A 235 -12.90 14.07 -10.61
CA CYS A 235 -13.87 15.01 -10.06
C CYS A 235 -13.39 15.60 -8.72
N ARG A 236 -12.93 14.76 -7.79
CA ARG A 236 -12.52 15.24 -6.46
C ARG A 236 -11.24 16.09 -6.50
N VAL A 237 -10.29 15.76 -7.38
CA VAL A 237 -9.08 16.58 -7.56
C VAL A 237 -9.42 17.92 -8.20
N HIS A 238 -10.27 17.94 -9.23
CA HIS A 238 -10.58 19.15 -10.00
C HIS A 238 -11.51 20.13 -9.24
N PHE A 239 -12.46 19.62 -8.45
CA PHE A 239 -13.40 20.47 -7.70
C PHE A 239 -12.87 20.93 -6.33
N GLY A 240 -11.56 20.81 -6.08
CA GLY A 240 -10.94 21.39 -4.89
C GLY A 240 -11.33 20.69 -3.57
N GLU A 241 -11.80 19.45 -3.61
CA GLU A 241 -11.87 18.59 -2.42
C GLU A 241 -10.45 18.10 -2.07
N GLU A 242 -9.52 19.02 -1.84
CA GLU A 242 -8.10 18.76 -1.57
C GLU A 242 -7.88 17.87 -0.33
N THR A 243 -8.85 17.83 0.58
CA THR A 243 -8.82 16.98 1.79
C THR A 243 -9.53 15.63 1.61
N GLY A 244 -10.15 15.37 0.45
CA GLY A 244 -11.24 14.39 0.31
C GLY A 244 -11.15 13.41 -0.86
N CYS A 245 -10.10 13.43 -1.70
CA CYS A 245 -9.93 12.41 -2.76
C CYS A 245 -9.57 11.01 -2.20
N ASN A 246 -10.15 10.61 -1.08
CA ASN A 246 -10.09 9.28 -0.48
C ASN A 246 -11.08 8.34 -1.18
N THR A 247 -10.98 8.26 -2.50
CA THR A 247 -11.71 7.23 -3.23
C THR A 247 -11.23 5.88 -2.70
N GLY A 248 -12.16 4.98 -2.40
CA GLY A 248 -11.83 3.70 -1.76
C GLY A 248 -10.76 2.93 -2.54
N TYR A 249 -10.80 3.02 -3.87
CA TYR A 249 -9.81 2.42 -4.77
C TYR A 249 -8.45 3.12 -4.71
N ARG A 250 -8.37 4.44 -4.54
CA ARG A 250 -7.08 5.12 -4.38
C ARG A 250 -6.38 4.67 -3.10
N LEU A 251 -7.08 4.68 -1.97
CA LEU A 251 -6.51 4.35 -0.65
C LEU A 251 -6.03 2.90 -0.56
N VAL A 252 -6.87 1.95 -0.97
CA VAL A 252 -6.49 0.53 -1.02
C VAL A 252 -5.28 0.36 -1.94
N GLY A 253 -5.28 1.07 -3.07
CA GLY A 253 -4.28 0.94 -4.12
C GLY A 253 -2.93 1.48 -3.70
N GLU A 254 -2.94 2.57 -2.94
CA GLU A 254 -1.76 3.14 -2.32
C GLU A 254 -1.10 2.15 -1.36
N ARG A 255 -1.89 1.47 -0.52
CA ARG A 255 -1.34 0.47 0.43
C ARG A 255 -0.86 -0.80 -0.28
N LEU A 256 -1.57 -1.26 -1.30
CA LEU A 256 -1.13 -2.36 -2.15
C LEU A 256 0.16 -2.02 -2.91
N TYR A 257 0.26 -0.81 -3.45
CA TYR A 257 1.47 -0.30 -4.09
C TYR A 257 2.65 -0.28 -3.10
N GLN A 258 2.44 0.25 -1.89
CA GLN A 258 3.45 0.27 -0.83
C GLN A 258 3.90 -1.15 -0.45
N LEU A 259 2.96 -2.10 -0.36
CA LEU A 259 3.29 -3.50 -0.10
C LEU A 259 4.18 -4.09 -1.19
N VAL A 260 3.82 -3.94 -2.47
CA VAL A 260 4.63 -4.47 -3.58
C VAL A 260 5.99 -3.78 -3.63
N LEU A 261 6.03 -2.46 -3.43
CA LEU A 261 7.28 -1.70 -3.40
C LEU A 261 8.21 -2.19 -2.27
N THR A 262 7.65 -2.43 -1.08
CA THR A 262 8.37 -2.99 0.08
C THR A 262 8.92 -4.38 -0.24
N LYS A 263 8.09 -5.26 -0.83
CA LYS A 263 8.54 -6.58 -1.33
C LYS A 263 9.72 -6.46 -2.29
N VAL A 264 9.61 -5.58 -3.29
CA VAL A 264 10.64 -5.41 -4.33
C VAL A 264 11.93 -4.89 -3.70
N ALA A 265 11.87 -3.90 -2.79
CA ALA A 265 13.02 -3.40 -2.06
C ALA A 265 13.74 -4.51 -1.30
N VAL A 266 13.02 -5.27 -0.47
CA VAL A 266 13.60 -6.39 0.30
C VAL A 266 14.23 -7.45 -0.61
N THR A 267 13.61 -7.74 -1.75
CA THR A 267 14.10 -8.77 -2.68
C THR A 267 15.32 -8.30 -3.49
N ARG A 268 15.31 -7.05 -3.96
CA ARG A 268 16.33 -6.50 -4.87
C ARG A 268 17.53 -5.92 -4.14
N LEU A 269 17.32 -5.37 -2.95
CA LEU A 269 18.31 -4.70 -2.13
C LEU A 269 18.57 -5.51 -0.86
N SER A 270 18.78 -6.81 -1.04
CA SER A 270 18.86 -7.81 0.03
C SER A 270 20.02 -7.64 1.03
N SER A 271 20.95 -6.74 0.73
CA SER A 271 22.12 -6.44 1.57
C SER A 271 21.99 -5.10 2.29
N ASP A 272 20.94 -4.34 1.99
CA ASP A 272 20.73 -2.99 2.50
C ASP A 272 20.07 -3.03 3.89
N THR A 273 20.37 -2.02 4.69
CA THR A 273 19.78 -1.83 6.01
C THR A 273 18.32 -1.36 5.90
N PRO A 274 17.47 -1.55 6.93
CA PRO A 274 16.10 -1.06 6.92
C PRO A 274 15.96 0.44 6.56
N ALA A 275 16.93 1.26 6.98
CA ALA A 275 16.94 2.70 6.68
C ALA A 275 17.25 3.01 5.21
N GLU A 276 18.10 2.22 4.57
CA GLU A 276 18.42 2.32 3.13
C GLU A 276 17.24 1.81 2.29
N LEU A 277 16.61 0.70 2.72
CA LEU A 277 15.38 0.19 2.12
C LEU A 277 14.23 1.21 2.18
N ASP A 278 14.07 1.90 3.32
CA ASP A 278 13.07 2.95 3.46
C ASP A 278 13.36 4.18 2.58
N GLU A 279 14.63 4.55 2.43
CA GLU A 279 15.03 5.61 1.50
C GLU A 279 14.71 5.24 0.05
N ALA A 280 15.07 4.03 -0.39
CA ALA A 280 14.71 3.54 -1.72
C ALA A 280 13.19 3.52 -1.93
N ARG A 281 12.42 3.11 -0.90
CA ARG A 281 10.95 3.15 -0.92
C ARG A 281 10.43 4.58 -1.03
N LEU A 282 11.00 5.55 -0.30
CA LEU A 282 10.60 6.96 -0.35
C LEU A 282 10.86 7.58 -1.72
N GLU A 283 12.02 7.32 -2.32
CA GLU A 283 12.34 7.77 -3.67
C GLU A 283 11.41 7.19 -4.72
N CYS A 284 11.14 5.87 -4.64
CA CYS A 284 10.18 5.22 -5.52
C CYS A 284 8.73 5.64 -5.25
N SER A 285 8.45 6.16 -4.06
CA SER A 285 7.18 6.78 -3.67
C SER A 285 7.11 8.27 -4.03
N ASN A 286 8.00 8.78 -4.89
CA ASN A 286 7.88 10.13 -5.39
C ASN A 286 6.66 10.24 -6.34
N PRO A 287 5.78 11.24 -6.18
CA PRO A 287 4.63 11.35 -7.06
C PRO A 287 4.99 11.63 -8.53
N GLN A 288 6.13 12.25 -8.85
CA GLN A 288 6.62 12.34 -10.24
C GLN A 288 6.80 10.98 -10.87
N LEU A 289 7.46 10.08 -10.15
CA LEU A 289 7.72 8.74 -10.65
C LEU A 289 6.40 8.02 -10.87
N ARG A 290 5.48 8.06 -9.89
CA ARG A 290 4.16 7.45 -10.03
C ARG A 290 3.36 8.00 -11.21
N ALA A 291 3.36 9.31 -11.43
CA ALA A 291 2.72 9.90 -12.60
C ALA A 291 3.34 9.35 -13.90
N ARG A 292 4.67 9.30 -14.00
CA ARG A 292 5.38 8.74 -15.18
C ARG A 292 5.03 7.28 -15.40
N LEU A 293 4.99 6.48 -14.34
CA LEU A 293 4.57 5.07 -14.41
C LEU A 293 3.14 4.95 -14.94
N ALA A 294 2.21 5.75 -14.41
CA ALA A 294 0.84 5.80 -14.89
C ALA A 294 0.74 6.19 -16.38
N LEU A 295 1.48 7.22 -16.81
CA LEU A 295 1.54 7.63 -18.22
C LEU A 295 2.04 6.48 -19.11
N SER A 296 3.10 5.80 -18.68
CA SER A 296 3.72 4.70 -19.42
C SER A 296 2.80 3.50 -19.61
N LEU A 297 1.92 3.27 -18.64
CA LEU A 297 0.86 2.26 -18.70
C LEU A 297 -0.37 2.73 -19.48
N GLY A 298 -0.35 3.94 -20.06
CA GLY A 298 -1.44 4.47 -20.89
C GLY A 298 -2.65 5.00 -20.09
N LEU A 299 -2.54 5.13 -18.75
CA LEU A 299 -3.68 5.58 -17.92
C LEU A 299 -4.12 7.01 -18.26
N HIS A 300 -3.23 7.82 -18.83
CA HIS A 300 -3.52 9.19 -19.21
C HIS A 300 -4.57 9.33 -20.31
N GLU A 301 -4.76 8.33 -21.17
CA GLU A 301 -5.79 8.38 -22.21
C GLU A 301 -7.19 8.39 -21.57
N GLN A 302 -7.38 7.63 -20.49
CA GLN A 302 -8.61 7.66 -19.70
C GLN A 302 -8.79 9.00 -18.98
N VAL A 303 -7.69 9.64 -18.55
CA VAL A 303 -7.76 10.99 -17.96
C VAL A 303 -8.13 12.03 -19.03
N ARG A 304 -7.63 11.89 -20.27
CA ARG A 304 -7.95 12.80 -21.38
C ARG A 304 -9.43 12.73 -21.74
N THR A 305 -10.01 11.53 -21.80
CA THR A 305 -11.45 11.38 -22.09
C THR A 305 -12.35 12.02 -21.03
N LEU A 306 -11.84 12.20 -19.81
CA LEU A 306 -12.57 12.86 -18.71
C LEU A 306 -12.43 14.39 -18.75
N ARG A 307 -11.49 14.95 -19.51
CA ARG A 307 -11.31 16.39 -19.66
C ARG A 307 -12.24 16.94 -20.73
N ARG A 308 -12.92 18.04 -20.44
CA ARG A 308 -13.54 18.88 -21.49
C ARG A 308 -12.45 19.70 -22.18
N ASP A 309 -12.57 19.86 -23.49
CA ASP A 309 -11.58 20.49 -24.37
C ASP A 309 -10.98 21.78 -23.80
N GLY A 310 -9.64 21.82 -23.70
CA GLY A 310 -8.86 23.06 -23.57
C GLY A 310 -8.08 23.27 -22.28
N ASP A 311 -8.28 22.47 -21.23
CA ASP A 311 -7.56 22.68 -19.95
C ASP A 311 -6.39 21.70 -19.75
N GLU A 312 -5.20 22.10 -20.22
CA GLU A 312 -3.93 21.36 -20.05
C GLU A 312 -3.31 21.52 -18.64
N SER A 313 -4.13 21.84 -17.62
CA SER A 313 -3.68 22.19 -16.27
C SER A 313 -2.85 21.12 -15.54
N LYS A 314 -2.14 21.61 -14.49
CA LYS A 314 -1.37 20.91 -13.44
C LYS A 314 -1.99 19.62 -12.90
N GLU A 315 -3.32 19.56 -12.90
CA GLU A 315 -4.12 18.49 -12.28
C GLU A 315 -3.94 17.14 -12.96
N SER A 316 -3.47 17.10 -14.22
CA SER A 316 -3.23 15.86 -14.98
C SER A 316 -2.27 14.92 -14.25
N SER A 317 -1.21 15.48 -13.68
CA SER A 317 -0.13 14.71 -13.08
C SER A 317 -0.53 14.05 -11.75
N VAL A 318 -1.27 14.78 -10.91
CA VAL A 318 -1.81 14.27 -9.63
C VAL A 318 -2.87 13.21 -9.90
N VAL A 319 -3.77 13.44 -10.86
CA VAL A 319 -4.77 12.45 -11.27
C VAL A 319 -4.07 11.18 -11.80
N CYS A 320 -3.01 11.31 -12.60
CA CYS A 320 -2.22 10.17 -13.06
C CYS A 320 -1.57 9.40 -11.89
N CYS A 321 -1.04 10.08 -10.87
CA CYS A 321 -0.53 9.41 -9.67
C CYS A 321 -1.61 8.55 -9.00
N HIS A 322 -2.79 9.13 -8.80
CA HIS A 322 -3.91 8.45 -8.16
C HIS A 322 -4.49 7.32 -9.03
N ALA A 323 -4.46 7.48 -10.36
CA ALA A 323 -4.87 6.44 -11.30
C ALA A 323 -4.00 5.19 -11.21
N LEU A 324 -2.69 5.32 -10.95
CA LEU A 324 -1.82 4.16 -10.71
C LEU A 324 -2.26 3.35 -9.49
N TYR A 325 -2.68 4.03 -8.42
CA TYR A 325 -3.24 3.37 -7.24
C TYR A 325 -4.59 2.73 -7.53
N ALA A 326 -5.49 3.43 -8.23
CA ALA A 326 -6.76 2.85 -8.64
C ALA A 326 -6.54 1.55 -9.47
N LEU A 327 -5.56 1.56 -10.38
CA LEU A 327 -5.17 0.37 -11.14
C LEU A 327 -4.71 -0.76 -10.22
N ALA A 328 -3.84 -0.49 -9.24
CA ALA A 328 -3.39 -1.50 -8.27
C ALA A 328 -4.57 -2.14 -7.52
N SER A 329 -5.54 -1.33 -7.07
CA SER A 329 -6.75 -1.84 -6.43
C SER A 329 -7.59 -2.69 -7.35
N VAL A 330 -7.86 -2.23 -8.58
CA VAL A 330 -8.69 -2.96 -9.54
C VAL A 330 -8.05 -4.32 -9.87
N ILE A 331 -6.73 -4.35 -10.10
CA ILE A 331 -6.01 -5.60 -10.34
C ILE A 331 -6.14 -6.52 -9.13
N TYR A 332 -5.91 -6.04 -7.90
CA TYR A 332 -6.02 -6.90 -6.73
C TYR A 332 -7.43 -7.45 -6.52
N LEU A 333 -8.43 -6.57 -6.58
CA LEU A 333 -9.82 -6.91 -6.26
C LEU A 333 -10.46 -7.81 -7.32
N HIS A 334 -10.05 -7.70 -8.59
CA HIS A 334 -10.68 -8.43 -9.69
C HIS A 334 -9.80 -9.51 -10.32
N LEU A 335 -8.47 -9.35 -10.32
CA LEU A 335 -7.52 -10.30 -10.92
C LEU A 335 -6.68 -11.06 -9.86
N GLY A 336 -6.67 -10.57 -8.62
CA GLY A 336 -6.03 -11.24 -7.49
C GLY A 336 -4.60 -10.77 -7.19
N CYS A 337 -4.11 -11.22 -6.03
CA CYS A 337 -2.81 -10.81 -5.48
C CYS A 337 -1.64 -11.20 -6.40
N HIS A 338 -1.65 -12.41 -6.97
CA HIS A 338 -0.58 -12.87 -7.85
C HIS A 338 -0.37 -11.95 -9.08
N VAL A 339 -1.46 -11.55 -9.73
CA VAL A 339 -1.41 -10.67 -10.91
C VAL A 339 -0.90 -9.28 -10.53
N LEU A 340 -1.37 -8.73 -9.40
CA LEU A 340 -0.88 -7.47 -8.86
C LEU A 340 0.63 -7.52 -8.63
N VAL A 341 1.09 -8.50 -7.84
CA VAL A 341 2.50 -8.62 -7.43
C VAL A 341 3.38 -8.77 -8.66
N THR A 342 3.01 -9.65 -9.61
CA THR A 342 3.81 -9.88 -10.81
C THR A 342 3.96 -8.60 -11.64
N LEU A 343 2.84 -7.94 -11.98
CA LEU A 343 2.87 -6.73 -12.80
C LEU A 343 3.67 -5.61 -12.12
N PHE A 344 3.40 -5.33 -10.84
CA PHE A 344 4.04 -4.22 -10.15
C PHE A 344 5.50 -4.53 -9.76
N GLU A 345 5.86 -5.80 -9.58
CA GLU A 345 7.26 -6.19 -9.41
C GLU A 345 8.09 -5.90 -10.66
N ASP A 346 7.58 -6.25 -11.84
CA ASP A 346 8.24 -5.94 -13.11
C ASP A 346 8.27 -4.43 -13.37
N LEU A 347 7.20 -3.71 -12.99
CA LEU A 347 7.12 -2.26 -13.13
C LEU A 347 8.10 -1.53 -12.19
N LEU A 348 8.23 -1.98 -10.94
CA LEU A 348 8.96 -1.27 -9.87
C LEU A 348 10.42 -1.71 -9.73
N SER A 349 10.77 -2.94 -10.12
CA SER A 349 12.13 -3.48 -9.96
C SER A 349 13.24 -2.56 -10.49
N PRO A 350 13.15 -2.00 -11.72
CA PRO A 350 14.21 -1.14 -12.23
C PRO A 350 14.44 0.12 -11.39
N TRP A 351 13.35 0.69 -10.84
CA TRP A 351 13.41 1.93 -10.06
C TRP A 351 13.95 1.71 -8.66
N VAL A 352 13.56 0.60 -8.03
CA VAL A 352 14.11 0.21 -6.73
C VAL A 352 15.60 -0.05 -6.83
N VAL A 353 16.05 -0.76 -7.87
CA VAL A 353 17.48 -0.97 -8.12
C VAL A 353 18.18 0.36 -8.40
N ALA A 354 17.57 1.25 -9.17
CA ALA A 354 18.13 2.57 -9.44
C ALA A 354 18.24 3.45 -8.19
N ALA A 355 17.27 3.39 -7.29
CA ALA A 355 17.28 4.06 -5.99
C ALA A 355 18.42 3.52 -5.11
N GLY A 356 18.50 2.20 -4.94
CA GLY A 356 19.56 1.56 -4.14
C GLY A 356 20.98 1.73 -4.70
N THR A 357 21.10 1.94 -6.02
CA THR A 357 22.40 2.25 -6.68
C THR A 357 22.66 3.74 -6.85
N GLU A 358 21.79 4.61 -6.29
CA GLU A 358 21.91 6.07 -6.33
C GLU A 358 21.90 6.68 -7.74
N THR A 359 21.42 5.92 -8.71
CA THR A 359 21.25 6.36 -10.09
C THR A 359 19.93 7.06 -10.32
N LEU A 360 18.95 6.86 -9.43
CA LEU A 360 17.71 7.62 -9.37
C LEU A 360 17.89 8.84 -8.46
N ARG A 361 17.62 10.06 -8.97
CA ARG A 361 17.70 11.30 -8.18
C ARG A 361 16.49 12.19 -8.41
N VAL A 362 15.40 11.90 -7.70
CA VAL A 362 14.12 12.61 -7.90
C VAL A 362 14.00 13.89 -7.07
N ASP A 363 14.75 14.01 -5.96
CA ASP A 363 14.62 15.15 -5.04
C ASP A 363 15.98 15.60 -4.43
N PRO A 364 16.40 16.87 -4.62
CA PRO A 364 17.57 17.44 -3.95
C PRO A 364 17.50 17.37 -2.40
N SER A 365 16.29 17.28 -1.83
CA SER A 365 16.10 17.12 -0.39
C SER A 365 16.54 15.75 0.13
N ALA A 366 16.56 14.72 -0.73
CA ALA A 366 17.06 13.39 -0.39
C ALA A 366 18.56 13.45 -0.08
N GLU A 367 19.33 14.15 -0.91
CA GLU A 367 20.77 14.40 -0.68
C GLU A 367 21.02 15.13 0.64
N ASN A 368 20.24 16.16 0.97
CA ASN A 368 20.35 16.85 2.25
C ASN A 368 20.01 15.93 3.45
N ARG A 369 18.95 15.12 3.35
CA ARG A 369 18.60 14.13 4.37
C ARG A 369 19.72 13.10 4.55
N ARG A 370 20.36 12.71 3.46
CA ARG A 370 21.47 11.76 3.45
C ARG A 370 22.74 12.33 4.06
N GLN A 371 23.13 13.55 3.69
CA GLN A 371 24.28 14.22 4.31
C GLN A 371 24.07 14.46 5.81
N ASN A 372 22.85 14.81 6.22
CA ASN A 372 22.53 14.94 7.64
C ASN A 372 22.63 13.60 8.37
N ARG A 373 22.26 12.47 7.75
CA ARG A 373 22.46 11.13 8.32
C ARG A 373 23.91 10.70 8.38
N LEU A 374 24.70 10.92 7.32
CA LEU A 374 26.14 10.65 7.35
C LEU A 374 26.83 11.46 8.47
N LYS A 375 26.43 12.72 8.66
CA LYS A 375 26.89 13.54 9.79
C LYS A 375 26.46 12.97 11.14
N GLN A 376 25.22 12.50 11.28
CA GLN A 376 24.74 11.84 12.50
C GLN A 376 25.49 10.53 12.78
N GLN A 377 25.64 9.64 11.80
CA GLN A 377 26.40 8.38 11.94
C GLN A 377 27.86 8.63 12.29
N GLN A 378 28.51 9.60 11.66
CA GLN A 378 29.88 10.01 12.01
C GLN A 378 29.96 10.59 13.43
N ALA A 379 28.94 11.31 13.90
CA ALA A 379 28.86 11.78 15.28
C ALA A 379 28.67 10.62 16.28
N THR A 380 27.84 9.62 15.95
CA THR A 380 27.64 8.42 16.76
C THR A 380 28.90 7.55 16.84
N LEU A 381 29.62 7.40 15.72
CA LEU A 381 30.91 6.69 15.65
C LEU A 381 32.00 7.40 16.47
N LYS A 382 32.05 8.74 16.44
CA LYS A 382 32.99 9.51 17.27
C LYS A 382 32.71 9.36 18.76
N LEU A 383 31.44 9.28 19.15
CA LEU A 383 31.02 9.02 20.53
C LEU A 383 31.34 7.60 20.99
N SER A 384 31.26 6.59 20.09
CA SER A 384 31.58 5.20 20.44
C SER A 384 33.09 4.90 20.46
N THR A 385 33.91 5.62 19.70
CA THR A 385 35.38 5.53 19.78
C THR A 385 35.97 6.11 21.07
N GLY A 386 35.18 6.81 21.88
CA GLY A 386 35.57 7.27 23.22
C GLY A 386 35.48 6.18 24.31
N SER A 387 34.89 5.01 24.02
CA SER A 387 34.78 3.87 24.94
C SER A 387 35.50 2.65 24.37
N VAL A 388 36.71 2.38 24.87
CA VAL A 388 37.51 1.22 24.48
C VAL A 388 36.98 -0.08 25.11
N SER A 389 36.93 -1.11 24.26
CA SER A 389 36.90 -2.55 24.53
C SER A 389 35.63 -3.20 25.07
N GLN A 390 34.90 -3.91 24.20
CA GLN A 390 34.91 -5.38 24.18
C GLN A 390 34.37 -5.85 22.83
N GLY A 391 35.02 -6.87 22.26
CA GLY A 391 34.86 -7.30 20.87
C GLY A 391 33.41 -7.59 20.48
N LYS A 392 32.90 -6.81 19.53
CA LYS A 392 31.80 -7.24 18.67
C LYS A 392 32.35 -7.41 17.27
N THR A 393 32.33 -8.65 16.82
CA THR A 393 32.48 -9.02 15.42
C THR A 393 31.56 -8.14 14.58
N ALA A 394 32.12 -7.50 13.56
CA ALA A 394 31.37 -6.72 12.58
C ALA A 394 30.21 -7.58 12.04
N ASP A 395 28.98 -7.06 12.18
CA ASP A 395 27.78 -7.61 11.56
C ASP A 395 28.02 -7.67 10.05
N LYS A 396 28.36 -8.87 9.55
CA LYS A 396 28.36 -9.14 8.12
C LYS A 396 26.90 -9.06 7.67
N ALA A 397 26.61 -8.18 6.72
CA ALA A 397 25.33 -8.14 6.02
C ALA A 397 24.92 -9.56 5.62
N ILE A 398 23.82 -10.05 6.23
CA ILE A 398 23.25 -11.36 5.94
C ILE A 398 22.30 -11.17 4.76
N THR A 399 22.62 -11.82 3.64
CA THR A 399 21.88 -11.74 2.38
C THR A 399 20.49 -12.38 2.50
N TRP A 400 19.47 -11.81 1.85
CA TRP A 400 18.11 -12.38 1.71
C TRP A 400 18.04 -13.88 1.37
N ASP A 401 19.01 -14.43 0.63
CA ASP A 401 19.11 -15.87 0.35
C ASP A 401 19.28 -16.73 1.62
N ARG A 402 19.84 -16.15 2.70
CA ARG A 402 19.86 -16.77 4.03
C ARG A 402 18.49 -16.79 4.70
N TYR A 403 17.62 -15.81 4.46
CA TYR A 403 16.24 -15.82 4.99
C TYR A 403 15.42 -16.97 4.40
N VAL A 404 15.52 -17.17 3.08
CA VAL A 404 14.84 -18.28 2.36
C VAL A 404 15.37 -19.66 2.78
N THR A 405 16.57 -19.72 3.38
CA THR A 405 17.19 -20.98 3.83
C THR A 405 17.13 -21.20 5.36
N LEU A 406 17.00 -20.15 6.17
CA LEU A 406 16.79 -20.21 7.63
C LEU A 406 15.35 -20.60 7.99
N ILE A 407 14.38 -20.31 7.12
CA ILE A 407 13.06 -20.94 7.19
C ILE A 407 13.24 -22.38 6.68
N PRO A 408 13.02 -23.41 7.51
CA PRO A 408 13.26 -24.79 7.08
C PRO A 408 12.42 -25.07 5.83
N LYS A 409 13.09 -25.34 4.69
CA LYS A 409 12.45 -26.01 3.56
C LYS A 409 12.12 -27.42 4.00
N GLN A 410 10.97 -27.64 4.64
CA GLN A 410 10.55 -29.01 4.90
C GLN A 410 9.96 -29.62 3.64
N THR A 411 10.69 -30.62 3.15
CA THR A 411 10.17 -31.92 2.70
C THR A 411 8.67 -31.93 2.44
N ARG A 412 8.30 -31.96 1.16
CA ARG A 412 6.98 -32.38 0.67
C ARG A 412 6.52 -33.59 1.49
N ALA A 413 5.66 -33.36 2.48
CA ALA A 413 4.88 -34.42 3.07
C ALA A 413 4.05 -34.99 1.91
N ARG A 414 4.31 -36.24 1.54
CA ARG A 414 3.47 -36.95 0.57
C ARG A 414 2.05 -36.93 1.12
N VAL A 415 1.17 -36.22 0.44
CA VAL A 415 -0.27 -36.41 0.56
C VAL A 415 -0.51 -37.92 0.41
N PRO A 416 -1.15 -38.61 1.37
CA PRO A 416 -1.53 -40.00 1.17
C PRO A 416 -2.47 -40.04 -0.03
N HIS A 417 -2.08 -40.76 -1.08
CA HIS A 417 -3.02 -41.17 -2.10
C HIS A 417 -4.13 -41.97 -1.41
N CYS A 418 -5.32 -41.38 -1.29
CA CYS A 418 -6.54 -42.15 -1.10
C CYS A 418 -6.66 -43.11 -2.29
N GLY A 419 -6.31 -44.37 -2.05
CA GLY A 419 -6.55 -45.45 -2.96
C GLY A 419 -8.03 -45.55 -3.25
N ARG A 420 -8.36 -45.50 -4.54
CA ARG A 420 -9.57 -46.12 -5.09
C ARG A 420 -9.54 -47.59 -4.68
N ASN A 421 -10.43 -48.01 -3.80
CA ASN A 421 -10.87 -49.39 -3.77
C ASN A 421 -12.17 -49.49 -4.55
N VAL A 422 -12.04 -50.12 -5.71
CA VAL A 422 -13.11 -50.79 -6.42
C VAL A 422 -13.46 -52.04 -5.62
N LEU A 423 -14.67 -52.09 -5.09
CA LEU A 423 -15.66 -53.15 -5.29
C LEU A 423 -16.99 -52.71 -4.65
#